data_AF-A0A0B7B6R2-F1
#
_entry.id   AF-A0A0B7B6R2-F1
#
_cell.length_a   1.000
_cell.length_b   1.000
_cell.length_c   1.000
_cell.angle_alpha   90.00
_cell.angle_beta   90.00
_cell.angle_gamma   90.00
#
_symmetry.space_group_name_H-M   'P 1'
#
loop_
_entity.id
_entity.type
_entity.pdbx_description
1 polymer ?
#
loop_
_entity_poly.entity_id
_entity_poly.type
_entity_poly.pdbx_seq_one_letter_code
_entity_poly.pdbx_strand_id
1 'polypeptide(L)'
;MAVAFAKVAAKISVAGGVIYWSIQQGIWGTSKEGSEAGKRLSNTIAQPVKDCVEKIPSLAEVNVSAKDYWNTGISTIFKSVTQMPNFDGIFKENVKSTT
;
A
#
# COMPACT_ATOMS: atom_id res chain seq x y z
N MET A 1 23.06 11.24 8.55
CA MET A 1 21.60 11.36 8.82
C MET A 1 20.83 12.04 7.67
N ALA A 2 21.19 13.26 7.23
CA ALA A 2 20.44 13.99 6.18
C ALA A 2 20.26 13.24 4.85
N VAL A 3 21.28 12.51 4.38
CA VAL A 3 21.22 11.75 3.11
C VAL A 3 20.23 10.57 3.18
N ALA A 4 20.08 9.95 4.35
CA ALA A 4 19.12 8.86 4.55
C ALA A 4 17.68 9.39 4.51
N PHE A 5 17.43 10.54 5.15
CA PHE A 5 16.13 11.22 5.10
C PHE A 5 15.78 11.69 3.68
N ALA A 6 16.72 12.26 2.93
CA ALA A 6 16.50 12.65 1.54
C ALA A 6 16.12 11.44 0.65
N LYS A 7 16.77 10.29 0.87
CA LYS A 7 16.49 9.06 0.12
C LYS A 7 15.11 8.48 0.46
N VAL A 8 14.68 8.57 1.72
CA VAL A 8 13.33 8.17 2.15
C VAL A 8 12.28 9.13 1.58
N ALA A 9 12.50 10.43 1.67
CA ALA A 9 11.60 11.45 1.13
C ALA A 9 11.41 11.27 -0.38
N ALA A 10 12.49 11.07 -1.14
CA ALA A 10 12.41 10.81 -2.58
C ALA A 10 11.57 9.57 -2.91
N LYS A 11 11.74 8.47 -2.15
CA LYS A 11 10.93 7.26 -2.32
C LYS A 11 9.45 7.51 -2.04
N ILE A 12 9.14 8.27 -0.99
CA ILE A 12 7.76 8.62 -0.64
C ILE A 12 7.13 9.52 -1.71
N SER A 13 7.88 10.50 -2.25
CA SER A 13 7.39 11.36 -3.32
C SER A 13 7.07 10.58 -4.60
N VAL A 14 7.93 9.64 -5.00
CA VAL A 14 7.68 8.77 -6.15
C VAL A 14 6.46 7.89 -5.91
N ALA A 15 6.37 7.23 -4.76
CA ALA A 15 5.22 6.41 -4.41
C ALA A 15 3.91 7.22 -4.36
N GLY A 16 3.94 8.39 -3.74
CA GLY A 16 2.80 9.30 -3.66
C GLY A 16 2.36 9.81 -5.03
N GLY A 17 3.31 10.12 -5.92
CA GLY A 17 3.02 10.51 -7.30
C GLY A 17 2.33 9.41 -8.11
N VAL A 18 2.80 8.16 -7.98
CA VAL A 18 2.17 6.99 -8.62
C VAL A 18 0.75 6.77 -8.09
N ILE A 19 0.56 6.86 -6.77
CA ILE A 19 -0.76 6.71 -6.15
C ILE A 19 -1.70 7.83 -6.63
N TYR A 20 -1.27 9.09 -6.59
CA TYR A 20 -2.07 10.24 -7.03
C TYR A 20 -2.49 10.11 -8.50
N TRP A 21 -1.55 9.72 -9.37
CA TRP A 21 -1.84 9.46 -10.78
C TRP A 21 -2.85 8.32 -10.96
N SER A 22 -2.74 7.25 -10.16
CA SER A 22 -3.68 6.12 -10.22
C SER A 22 -5.11 6.50 -9.79
N ILE A 23 -5.25 7.44 -8.85
CA ILE A 23 -6.55 7.99 -8.44
C ILE A 23 -7.14 8.85 -9.57
N GLN A 24 -6.33 9.72 -10.17
CA GLN A 24 -6.72 10.54 -11.34
C GLN A 24 -7.17 9.68 -12.54
N GLN A 25 -6.55 8.52 -12.74
CA GLN A 25 -6.96 7.57 -13.78
C GLN A 25 -8.27 6.83 -13.45
N GLY A 26 -8.88 7.06 -12.28
CA GLY A 26 -10.13 6.41 -11.90
C GLY A 26 -9.98 4.93 -11.51
N ILE A 27 -8.75 4.43 -11.33
CA ILE A 27 -8.47 3.04 -10.94
C ILE A 27 -9.08 2.72 -9.56
N TRP A 28 -9.08 3.71 -8.67
CA TRP A 28 -9.65 3.62 -7.32
C TRP A 28 -11.03 4.29 -7.20
N GLY A 29 -11.63 4.68 -8.34
CA GLY A 29 -12.94 5.31 -8.39
C GLY A 29 -14.08 4.29 -8.27
N THR A 30 -15.23 4.64 -8.83
CA THR A 30 -16.36 3.72 -8.92
C THR A 30 -16.08 2.55 -9.87
N SER A 31 -16.80 1.44 -9.71
CA SER A 31 -16.63 0.23 -10.55
C SER A 31 -16.76 0.52 -12.06
N LYS A 32 -17.55 1.54 -12.44
CA LYS A 32 -17.66 2.03 -13.82
C LYS A 32 -16.39 2.74 -14.29
N GLU A 33 -15.86 3.65 -13.48
CA GLU A 33 -14.64 4.41 -13.80
C GLU A 33 -13.41 3.49 -13.88
N GLY A 34 -13.28 2.54 -12.95
CA GLY A 34 -12.21 1.55 -12.99
C GLY A 34 -12.29 0.62 -14.20
N SER A 35 -13.50 0.22 -14.62
CA SER A 35 -13.71 -0.59 -15.84
C SER A 35 -13.34 0.18 -17.11
N GLU A 36 -13.68 1.48 -17.17
CA GLU A 36 -13.36 2.33 -18.32
C GLU A 36 -11.86 2.65 -18.38
N ALA A 37 -11.23 2.92 -17.25
CA ALA A 37 -9.78 3.06 -17.13
C ALA A 37 -9.06 1.78 -17.53
N GLY A 38 -9.54 0.62 -17.08
CA GLY A 38 -9.04 -0.69 -17.47
C GLY A 38 -9.18 -0.96 -18.97
N LYS A 39 -10.27 -0.51 -19.61
CA LYS A 39 -10.45 -0.58 -21.07
C LYS A 39 -9.47 0.32 -21.83
N ARG A 40 -9.25 1.56 -21.37
CA ARG A 40 -8.28 2.48 -22.00
C ARG A 40 -6.85 1.96 -21.86
N LEU A 41 -6.52 1.43 -20.69
CA LEU A 41 -5.23 0.84 -20.42
C LEU A 41 -5.05 -0.41 -21.30
N SER A 42 -5.97 -1.38 -21.24
CA SER A 42 -5.89 -2.60 -22.07
C SER A 42 -5.78 -2.31 -23.57
N ASN A 43 -6.48 -1.30 -24.11
CA ASN A 43 -6.33 -0.90 -25.52
C ASN A 43 -4.94 -0.31 -25.84
N THR A 44 -4.29 0.34 -24.87
CA THR A 44 -2.97 0.97 -25.04
C THR A 44 -1.82 -0.05 -24.94
N ILE A 45 -1.98 -1.08 -24.11
CA ILE A 45 -0.99 -2.15 -23.87
C ILE A 45 -1.39 -3.49 -24.52
N ALA A 46 -2.38 -3.51 -25.41
CA ALA A 46 -3.01 -4.71 -25.98
C ALA A 46 -2.07 -5.70 -26.68
N GLN A 47 -0.94 -5.23 -27.21
CA GLN A 47 0.02 -6.12 -27.89
C GLN A 47 0.93 -6.89 -26.92
N PRO A 48 1.60 -6.27 -25.94
CA PRO A 48 2.45 -6.99 -24.98
C PRO A 48 1.69 -7.69 -23.82
N VAL A 49 0.39 -7.42 -23.61
CA VAL A 49 -0.35 -7.93 -22.44
C VAL A 49 -1.01 -9.29 -22.65
N LYS A 50 -1.15 -9.77 -23.89
CA LYS A 50 -1.75 -11.09 -24.16
C LYS A 50 -1.06 -12.22 -23.37
N ASP A 51 0.26 -12.13 -23.18
CA ASP A 51 1.04 -13.12 -22.43
C ASP A 51 0.97 -12.93 -20.90
N CYS A 52 0.46 -11.78 -20.43
CA CYS A 52 0.28 -11.49 -19.00
C CYS A 52 -1.12 -11.88 -18.48
N VAL A 53 -2.11 -12.04 -19.36
CA VAL A 53 -3.48 -12.40 -18.97
C VAL A 53 -3.52 -13.78 -18.30
N GLU A 54 -2.67 -14.71 -18.74
CA GLU A 54 -2.56 -16.06 -18.14
C GLU A 54 -1.99 -16.04 -16.71
N LYS A 55 -1.33 -14.95 -16.30
CA LYS A 55 -0.75 -14.79 -14.95
C LYS A 55 -1.60 -13.92 -14.03
N ILE A 56 -2.79 -13.51 -14.44
CA ILE A 56 -3.68 -12.75 -13.56
C ILE A 56 -4.20 -13.69 -12.47
N PRO A 57 -3.89 -13.45 -11.19
CA PRO A 57 -4.37 -14.29 -10.11
C PRO A 57 -5.90 -14.22 -10.06
N SER A 58 -6.51 -15.35 -9.77
CA SER A 58 -7.95 -15.44 -9.57
C SER A 58 -8.40 -14.56 -8.41
N LEU A 59 -9.67 -14.14 -8.44
CA LEU A 59 -10.28 -13.33 -7.37
C LEU A 59 -10.14 -13.98 -5.98
N ALA A 60 -10.16 -15.31 -5.92
CA ALA A 60 -9.94 -16.07 -4.68
C ALA A 60 -8.48 -15.94 -4.19
N GLU A 61 -7.50 -16.07 -5.08
CA GLU A 61 -6.08 -15.93 -4.75
C GLU A 61 -5.72 -14.50 -4.32
N VAL A 62 -6.33 -13.49 -4.96
CA VAL A 62 -6.19 -12.09 -4.54
C VAL A 62 -6.76 -11.88 -3.14
N ASN A 63 -7.91 -12.46 -2.82
CA ASN A 63 -8.55 -12.30 -1.50
C ASN A 63 -7.74 -12.97 -0.38
N VAL A 64 -7.20 -14.16 -0.63
CA VAL A 64 -6.29 -14.84 0.31
C VAL A 64 -5.02 -14.02 0.52
N SER A 65 -4.38 -13.60 -0.57
CA SER A 65 -3.14 -12.80 -0.50
C SER A 65 -3.35 -11.46 0.19
N ALA A 66 -4.46 -10.77 -0.07
CA ALA A 66 -4.78 -9.50 0.55
C ALA A 66 -4.95 -9.64 2.08
N LYS A 67 -5.61 -10.70 2.55
CA LYS A 67 -5.73 -11.01 3.98
C LYS A 67 -4.37 -11.29 4.61
N ASP A 68 -3.54 -12.09 3.96
CA ASP A 68 -2.22 -12.47 4.47
C ASP A 68 -1.29 -11.26 4.54
N TYR A 69 -1.26 -10.41 3.50
CA TYR A 69 -0.47 -9.19 3.50
C TYR A 69 -0.94 -8.19 4.54
N TRP A 70 -2.26 -8.03 4.72
CA TRP A 70 -2.81 -7.18 5.75
C TRP A 70 -2.40 -7.64 7.15
N ASN A 71 -2.62 -8.92 7.46
CA ASN A 71 -2.28 -9.50 8.76
C ASN A 71 -0.77 -9.41 9.04
N THR A 72 0.06 -9.67 8.03
CA THR A 72 1.52 -9.55 8.13
C THR A 72 1.94 -8.11 8.37
N GLY A 73 1.35 -7.15 7.66
CA GLY A 73 1.62 -5.73 7.83
C GLY A 73 1.29 -5.26 9.24
N ILE A 74 0.10 -5.57 9.74
CA ILE A 74 -0.31 -5.24 11.11
C ILE A 74 0.62 -5.90 12.14
N SER A 75 0.95 -7.18 11.97
CA SER A 75 1.89 -7.88 12.86
C SER A 75 3.27 -7.21 12.86
N THR A 76 3.76 -6.79 11.70
CA THR A 76 5.06 -6.11 11.56
C THR A 76 5.08 -4.77 12.28
N ILE A 77 3.99 -3.98 12.17
CA ILE A 77 3.87 -2.71 12.89
C ILE A 77 3.92 -2.95 14.39
N PHE A 78 3.09 -3.86 14.93
CA PHE A 78 3.09 -4.14 16.37
C PHE A 78 4.41 -4.72 16.88
N LYS A 79 5.07 -5.58 16.10
CA LYS A 79 6.42 -6.07 16.42
C LYS A 79 7.46 -4.94 16.43
N SER A 80 7.39 -4.03 15.46
CA SER A 80 8.31 -2.90 15.39
C SER A 80 8.12 -1.94 16.56
N VAL A 81 6.86 -1.73 16.95
CA VAL A 81 6.47 -0.88 18.08
C VAL A 81 6.93 -1.48 19.42
N THR A 82 6.76 -2.79 19.61
CA THR A 82 7.22 -3.50 20.83
C THR A 82 8.74 -3.60 20.95
N GLN A 83 9.47 -3.49 19.84
CA GLN A 83 10.94 -3.49 19.82
C GLN A 83 11.56 -2.10 19.99
N MET A 84 10.77 -1.02 20.08
CA MET A 84 11.32 0.32 20.30
C MET A 84 11.78 0.52 21.75
N PRO A 85 13.02 1.01 21.98
CA PRO A 85 13.45 1.41 23.30
C PRO A 85 12.59 2.60 23.75
N ASN A 86 11.93 2.47 24.91
CA ASN A 86 10.96 3.38 25.55
C ASN A 86 9.46 3.05 25.42
N PHE A 87 9.08 1.85 24.94
CA PHE A 87 7.66 1.46 24.95
C PHE A 87 7.03 1.52 26.36
N ASP A 88 7.79 1.19 27.41
CA ASP A 88 7.36 1.28 28.81
C ASP A 88 7.10 2.71 29.30
N GLY A 89 7.75 3.73 28.70
CA GLY A 89 7.62 5.13 29.12
C GLY A 89 6.30 5.76 28.68
N ILE A 90 5.85 5.43 27.47
CA ILE A 90 4.61 5.97 26.86
C ILE A 90 3.37 5.51 27.65
N PHE A 91 3.35 4.27 28.13
CA PHE A 91 2.24 3.79 28.97
C PHE A 91 2.28 4.37 30.39
N LYS A 92 3.48 4.57 30.97
CA LYS A 92 3.61 5.13 32.33
C LYS A 92 3.21 6.60 32.43
N GLU A 93 3.38 7.38 31.38
CA GLU A 93 2.94 8.79 31.35
C GLU A 93 1.41 8.91 31.24
N ASN A 94 0.79 8.08 30.41
CA ASN A 94 -0.67 8.10 30.21
C ASN A 94 -1.47 7.57 31.42
N VAL A 95 -0.89 6.72 32.27
CA VAL A 95 -1.56 6.25 33.50
C VAL A 95 -1.54 7.30 34.62
N LYS A 96 -0.55 8.21 34.64
CA LYS A 96 -0.49 9.28 35.65
C LYS A 96 -1.43 10.46 35.40
N SER A 97 -1.96 10.62 34.19
CA SER A 97 -2.84 11.75 33.84
C SER A 97 -4.33 11.46 34.10
N THR A 98 -4.69 10.30 34.66
CA THR A 98 -6.09 9.88 34.87
C THR A 98 -6.38 9.51 36.34
N THR A 99 -5.57 9.99 37.29
CA THR A 99 -5.85 9.95 38.73
C THR A 99 -5.65 11.34 39.31
#